data_AF-A0A8T4ZVS7-F1
#
_entry.id   AF-A0A8T4ZVS7-F1
#
_cell.length_a   1.000
_cell.length_b   1.000
_cell.length_c   1.000
_cell.angle_alpha   90.00
_cell.angle_beta   90.00
_cell.angle_gamma   90.00
#
_symmetry.space_group_name_H-M   'P 1'
#
loop_
_entity.id
_entity.type
_entity.pdbx_description
1 polymer ?
#
loop_
_entity_poly.entity_id
_entity_poly.type
_entity_poly.pdbx_seq_one_letter_code
_entity_poly.pdbx_strand_id
1 'polypeptide(L)' 'MKATAKINRRVLILIHSLGLSCLGGAIFLQILVFMDILQHGYFMAVENNPVILTFEIVLTFFALIYFIYMYQRFIRSIK' A
#
# COMPACT_ATOMS: atom_id res chain seq x y z
N MET A 1 -4.44 29.06 -18.96
CA MET A 1 -5.37 28.82 -17.84
C MET A 1 -4.87 27.61 -17.04
N LYS A 2 -4.09 27.82 -15.96
CA LYS A 2 -3.60 26.72 -15.11
C LYS A 2 -4.72 26.31 -14.16
N ALA A 3 -5.41 25.23 -14.46
CA ALA A 3 -6.38 24.63 -13.57
C ALA A 3 -5.63 23.92 -12.42
N THR A 4 -5.12 24.69 -11.45
CA THR A 4 -4.72 24.11 -10.15
C THR A 4 -6.00 23.80 -9.40
N ALA A 5 -6.58 22.63 -9.66
CA ALA A 5 -7.56 22.04 -8.76
C ALA A 5 -6.91 21.96 -7.38
N LYS A 6 -7.33 22.84 -6.47
CA LYS A 6 -6.83 22.90 -5.10
C LYS A 6 -7.38 21.64 -4.40
N ILE A 7 -6.69 20.51 -4.58
CA ILE A 7 -7.07 19.24 -3.96
C ILE A 7 -7.28 19.53 -2.47
N ASN A 8 -8.49 19.23 -1.98
CA ASN A 8 -8.88 19.54 -0.63
C ASN A 8 -7.88 18.87 0.34
N ARG A 9 -7.30 19.64 1.26
CA ARG A 9 -6.31 19.18 2.24
C ARG A 9 -6.79 17.92 2.98
N ARG A 10 -8.10 17.78 3.20
CA ARG A 10 -8.71 16.59 3.80
C ARG A 10 -8.53 15.33 2.94
N VAL A 11 -8.72 15.44 1.63
CA VAL A 11 -8.55 14.32 0.69
C VAL A 11 -7.09 13.87 0.65
N LEU A 12 -6.15 14.82 0.65
CA LEU A 12 -4.73 14.49 0.71
C LEU A 12 -4.34 13.74 1.98
N ILE A 13 -4.88 14.16 3.13
CA ILE A 13 -4.66 13.50 4.42
C ILE A 13 -5.23 12.07 4.38
N LEU A 14 -6.44 11.88 3.84
CA LEU A 14 -7.03 10.55 3.71
C LEU A 14 -6.17 9.63 2.84
N ILE A 15 -5.69 10.13 1.69
CA ILE A 15 -4.80 9.38 0.80
C ILE A 15 -3.49 9.00 1.52
N HIS A 16 -2.89 9.93 2.27
CA HIS A 16 -1.66 9.64 3.01
C HIS A 16 -1.88 8.66 4.15
N SER A 17 -2.97 8.81 4.91
CA SER A 17 -3.31 7.89 5.99
C SER A 17 -3.54 6.49 5.44
N LEU A 18 -4.35 6.36 4.39
CA LEU A 18 -4.62 5.08 3.73
C LEU A 18 -3.34 4.47 3.17
N GLY A 19 -2.54 5.25 2.44
CA GLY A 19 -1.27 4.80 1.87
C GLY A 19 -0.29 4.31 2.91
N LEU A 20 -0.11 5.06 4.01
CA LEU A 20 0.73 4.64 5.13
C LEU A 20 0.19 3.38 5.81
N SER A 21 -1.12 3.26 6.00
CA SER A 21 -1.74 2.06 6.55
C SER A 21 -1.52 0.84 5.65
N CYS A 22 -1.65 0.97 4.32
CA CYS A 22 -1.37 -0.12 3.39
C CYS A 22 0.09 -0.54 3.41
N LEU A 23 1.04 0.40 3.51
CA LEU A 23 2.47 0.08 3.63
C LEU A 23 2.77 -0.67 4.94
N GLY A 24 2.21 -0.20 6.06
CA GLY A 24 2.34 -0.89 7.34
C GLY A 24 1.72 -2.29 7.30
N GLY A 25 0.55 -2.43 6.69
CA GLY A 25 -0.12 -3.72 6.47
C GLY A 25 0.71 -4.67 5.60
N ALA A 26 1.34 -4.18 4.54
CA ALA A 26 2.22 -4.98 3.69
C ALA A 26 3.44 -5.50 4.45
N ILE A 27 4.07 -4.67 5.29
CA ILE A 27 5.19 -5.09 6.15
C ILE A 27 4.73 -6.17 7.14
N PHE A 28 3.57 -5.97 7.76
CA PHE A 28 3.00 -6.95 8.69
C PHE A 28 2.69 -8.29 8.02
N LEU A 29 2.03 -8.26 6.85
CA LEU A 29 1.77 -9.45 6.05
C LEU A 29 3.07 -10.16 5.65
N GLN A 30 4.11 -9.42 5.28
CA GLN A 30 5.40 -10.00 4.95
C GLN A 30 6.03 -10.76 6.14
N ILE A 31 5.88 -10.24 7.35
CA ILE A 31 6.32 -10.93 8.57
C ILE A 31 5.55 -12.23 8.75
N LEU A 32 4.22 -12.20 8.58
CA LEU A 32 3.39 -13.41 8.68
C LEU A 32 3.75 -14.46 7.62
N VAL A 33 3.98 -14.02 6.38
CA VAL A 33 4.44 -14.89 5.29
C VAL A 33 5.76 -15.57 5.67
N PHE A 34 6.72 -14.82 6.18
CA PHE A 34 8.00 -15.40 6.61
C PHE A 34 7.84 -16.36 7.79
N MET A 35 6.99 -16.02 8.78
CA MET A 35 6.69 -16.94 9.89
C MET A 35 6.08 -18.24 9.38
N ASP A 36 5.15 -18.17 8.44
CA ASP A 36 4.50 -19.35 7.87
C ASP A 36 5.46 -20.21 7.06
N ILE A 37 6.30 -19.61 6.21
CA ILE A 37 7.34 -20.33 5.46
C ILE A 37 8.33 -21.01 6.41
N LEU A 38 8.73 -20.34 7.50
CA LEU A 38 9.63 -20.93 8.49
C LEU A 38 9.00 -22.14 9.21
N GLN A 39 7.68 -22.15 9.39
CA GLN A 39 6.96 -23.23 10.07
C GLN A 39 6.58 -24.39 9.14
N HIS A 40 6.11 -24.10 7.94
CA HIS A 40 5.49 -25.07 7.04
C HIS A 40 6.30 -25.34 5.76
N GLY A 41 7.35 -24.55 5.50
CA GLY A 41 8.26 -24.70 4.35
C GLY A 41 7.77 -24.04 3.05
N TYR A 42 6.52 -23.56 3.01
CA TYR A 42 5.93 -22.82 1.90
C TYR A 42 4.78 -21.95 2.43
N PHE A 43 4.34 -20.96 1.65
CA PHE A 43 3.19 -20.12 1.95
C PHE A 43 2.14 -20.27 0.86
N MET A 44 0.90 -20.52 1.25
CA MET A 44 -0.25 -20.55 0.34
C MET A 44 -1.40 -19.75 0.95
N ALA A 45 -1.58 -18.52 0.48
CA ALA A 45 -2.78 -17.73 0.76
C ALA A 45 -3.79 -17.90 -0.36
N VAL A 46 -5.02 -18.29 0.01
CA VAL A 46 -6.16 -18.39 -0.91
C VAL A 46 -7.32 -17.61 -0.30
N GLU A 47 -7.74 -16.55 -1.00
CA GLU A 47 -8.97 -15.83 -0.68
C GLU A 47 -10.09 -16.32 -1.58
N ASN A 48 -11.11 -16.94 -0.96
CA ASN A 48 -12.23 -17.54 -1.69
C ASN A 48 -13.30 -16.50 -2.03
N ASN A 49 -13.34 -15.37 -1.33
CA ASN A 49 -14.29 -14.32 -1.59
C ASN A 49 -13.77 -13.37 -2.68
N PRO A 50 -14.37 -13.36 -3.89
CA PRO A 50 -13.88 -12.57 -5.01
C PRO A 50 -13.94 -11.06 -4.75
N VAL A 51 -14.83 -10.59 -3.87
CA VAL A 51 -14.94 -9.17 -3.50
C VAL A 51 -13.73 -8.74 -2.67
N ILE A 52 -13.35 -9.56 -1.69
CA ILE A 52 -12.20 -9.30 -0.83
C ILE A 52 -10.92 -9.38 -1.65
N LEU A 53 -10.77 -10.44 -2.46
CA LEU A 53 -9.62 -10.60 -3.34
C LEU A 53 -9.45 -9.40 -4.30
N THR A 54 -10.54 -8.91 -4.88
CA THR A 54 -10.50 -7.72 -5.74
C THR A 54 -10.04 -6.50 -4.96
N PHE A 55 -10.54 -6.32 -3.74
CA PHE A 55 -10.16 -5.21 -2.87
C PHE A 55 -8.67 -5.27 -2.50
N GLU A 56 -8.14 -6.45 -2.18
CA GLU A 56 -6.72 -6.68 -1.90
C GLU A 56 -5.83 -6.36 -3.10
N ILE A 57 -6.24 -6.78 -4.31
CA ILE A 57 -5.51 -6.47 -5.55
C ILE A 57 -5.48 -4.94 -5.76
N VAL A 58 -6.63 -4.27 -5.65
CA VAL A 58 -6.72 -2.81 -5.80
C VAL A 58 -5.87 -2.09 -4.77
N LEU A 59 -5.94 -2.49 -3.50
CA LEU A 59 -5.12 -1.89 -2.44
C LEU A 59 -3.63 -2.15 -2.64
N THR A 60 -3.24 -3.32 -3.13
CA THR A 60 -1.86 -3.65 -3.48
C THR A 60 -1.33 -2.70 -4.57
N PHE A 61 -2.08 -2.52 -5.66
CA PHE A 61 -1.70 -1.57 -6.71
C PHE A 61 -1.63 -0.13 -6.19
N PHE A 62 -2.59 0.29 -5.38
CA PHE A 62 -2.59 1.60 -4.75
C PHE A 62 -1.35 1.80 -3.85
N ALA A 63 -1.03 0.82 -3.00
CA ALA A 63 0.12 0.86 -2.11
C ALA A 63 1.44 0.93 -2.89
N LEU A 64 1.55 0.19 -4.00
CA LEU A 64 2.72 0.22 -4.86
C LEU A 64 2.93 1.61 -5.48
N ILE A 65 1.87 2.20 -6.05
CA ILE A 65 1.94 3.56 -6.62
C ILE A 65 2.27 4.58 -5.53
N TYR A 66 1.63 4.48 -4.37
CA TYR A 66 1.88 5.37 -3.23
C TYR A 66 3.31 5.23 -2.70
N PHE A 67 3.85 4.02 -2.64
CA PHE A 67 5.23 3.74 -2.26
C PHE A 67 6.22 4.46 -3.19
N ILE A 68 6.05 4.31 -4.50
CA ILE A 68 6.90 4.96 -5.50
C ILE A 68 6.82 6.48 -5.34
N TYR A 69 5.61 7.04 -5.19
CA TYR A 69 5.42 8.47 -4.94
C TYR A 69 6.16 8.94 -3.69
N MET A 70 6.02 8.21 -2.58
CA MET A 70 6.65 8.54 -1.30
C MET A 70 8.18 8.44 -1.40
N TYR A 71 8.70 7.39 -2.04
CA TYR A 71 10.13 7.18 -2.25
C TYR A 71 10.75 8.30 -3.11
N GLN A 72 10.09 8.67 -4.21
CA GLN A 72 10.54 9.79 -5.04
C GLN A 72 10.55 11.11 -4.25
N ARG A 73 9.51 11.36 -3.45
CA ARG A 73 9.44 12.54 -2.59
C ARG A 73 10.56 12.55 -1.54
N PHE A 74 10.86 11.40 -0.96
CA PHE A 74 11.94 11.24 0.01
C PHE A 74 13.31 11.56 -0.60
N ILE A 75 13.64 10.98 -1.77
CA ILE A 75 14.90 11.28 -2.48
C ILE A 75 15.01 12.78 -2.80
N ARG A 76 13.93 13.41 -3.26
CA ARG A 76 13.93 14.85 -3.55
C ARG A 76 14.12 15.72 -2.30
N SER A 77 13.80 15.23 -1.11
CA SER A 77 13.98 15.96 0.14
C SER A 77 15.41 15.85 0.70
N ILE A 78 16.17 14.85 0.25
CA ILE A 78 17.56 14.62 0.69
C ILE A 78 18.56 15.34 -0.24
N LYS A 79 18.15 15.64 -1.47
CA LYS A 79 18.94 16.37 -2.46
C LYS A 79 18.86 17.88 -2.25
#